data_AF-A0A7C1KWT6-F1
#
_entry.id   AF-A0A7C1KWT6-F1
#
_cell.length_a   1.000
_cell.length_b   1.000
_cell.length_c   1.000
_cell.angle_alpha   90.00
_cell.angle_beta   90.00
_cell.angle_gamma   90.00
#
_symmetry.space_group_name_H-M   'P 1'
#
loop_
_entity.id
_entity.type
_entity.pdbx_description
1 polymer ?
#
loop_
_entity_poly.entity_id
_entity_poly.type
_entity_poly.pdbx_seq_one_letter_code
_entity_poly.pdbx_strand_id
1 'polypeptide(L)'
;FIKEKETGTLEGLLLAPVSTEDILYAKTFYNLLLMLGIQLIAFPLFIVLFNYNIAGSALDAFIVLALGNIAFVVVGSFMSALVMNAKSRELVLQIIVLPLLLPVIILTIISLRKVMIAGVNLLSIGEVKLIVFYVAIMAVLASILFEYIVEE
;
A
#
# COMPACT_ATOMS: atom_id res chain seq x y z
N PHE A 1 -1.74 1.23 14.03
CA PHE A 1 -3.05 1.35 14.70
C PHE A 1 -3.33 0.25 15.71
N ILE A 2 -3.44 -1.03 15.36
CA ILE A 2 -3.82 -2.10 16.34
C ILE A 2 -2.96 -2.09 17.61
N LYS A 3 -1.64 -2.18 17.46
CA LYS A 3 -0.68 -2.14 18.57
C LYS A 3 -0.73 -0.82 19.37
N GLU A 4 -1.07 0.29 18.71
CA GLU A 4 -1.13 1.61 19.34
C GLU A 4 -2.41 1.79 20.16
N LYS A 5 -3.51 1.18 19.70
CA LYS A 5 -4.73 1.06 20.50
C LYS A 5 -4.49 0.20 21.74
N GLU A 6 -3.79 -0.93 21.60
CA GLU A 6 -3.47 -1.81 22.74
C GLU A 6 -2.54 -1.17 23.77
N THR A 7 -1.70 -0.23 23.36
CA THR A 7 -0.76 0.48 24.24
C THR A 7 -1.30 1.82 24.76
N GLY A 8 -2.53 2.20 24.40
CA GLY A 8 -3.14 3.50 24.74
C GLY A 8 -2.46 4.71 24.08
N THR A 9 -1.49 4.49 23.19
CA THR A 9 -0.76 5.57 22.51
C THR A 9 -1.61 6.27 21.46
N LEU A 10 -2.58 5.56 20.86
CA LEU A 10 -3.51 6.15 19.91
C LEU A 10 -4.42 7.21 20.57
N GLU A 11 -4.93 6.93 21.77
CA GLU A 11 -5.77 7.85 22.54
C GLU A 11 -5.00 9.13 22.89
N GLY A 12 -3.74 8.98 23.32
CA GLY A 12 -2.86 10.13 23.57
C GLY A 12 -2.58 10.97 22.32
N LEU A 13 -2.51 10.35 21.13
CA LEU A 13 -2.29 11.05 19.87
C LEU A 13 -3.53 11.84 19.42
N LEU A 14 -4.73 11.32 19.71
CA LEU A 14 -6.00 11.99 19.41
C LEU A 14 -6.27 13.21 20.30
N LEU A 15 -5.58 13.34 21.43
CA LEU A 15 -5.63 14.55 22.28
C LEU A 15 -4.80 15.72 21.71
N ALA A 16 -3.93 15.46 20.73
CA ALA A 16 -3.18 16.51 20.06
C ALA A 16 -4.11 17.33 19.14
N PRO A 17 -3.84 18.64 18.92
CA PRO A 17 -4.65 19.51 18.06
C PRO A 17 -4.37 19.23 16.57
N VAL A 18 -4.56 17.99 16.13
CA VAL A 18 -4.30 17.51 14.78
C VAL A 18 -5.53 16.75 14.30
N SER A 19 -5.88 16.87 13.02
CA SER A 19 -7.03 16.14 12.49
C SER A 19 -6.76 14.63 12.49
N THR A 20 -7.83 13.83 12.60
CA THR A 20 -7.75 12.37 12.53
C THR A 20 -7.19 11.92 11.17
N GLU A 21 -7.55 12.60 10.09
CA GLU A 21 -7.03 12.36 8.76
C GLU A 21 -5.51 12.56 8.67
N ASP A 22 -4.96 13.60 9.30
CA ASP A 22 -3.52 13.86 9.31
C ASP A 22 -2.75 12.71 9.99
N ILE A 23 -3.31 12.13 11.05
CA ILE A 23 -2.74 10.96 11.73
C ILE A 23 -2.68 9.75 10.79
N LEU A 24 -3.75 9.53 10.01
CA LEU A 24 -3.80 8.47 9.01
C LEU A 24 -2.74 8.71 7.93
N TYR A 25 -2.73 9.88 7.31
CA TYR A 25 -1.79 10.21 6.24
C TYR A 25 -0.33 10.15 6.68
N ALA A 26 -0.01 10.66 7.88
CA ALA A 26 1.34 10.60 8.41
C ALA A 26 1.83 9.15 8.60
N LYS A 27 0.98 8.26 9.13
CA LYS A 27 1.33 6.85 9.32
C LYS A 27 1.41 6.09 8.00
N THR A 28 0.49 6.34 7.08
CA THR A 28 0.54 5.76 5.73
C THR A 28 1.81 6.21 5.00
N PHE A 29 2.19 7.49 5.09
CA PHE A 29 3.42 8.01 4.51
C PHE A 29 4.67 7.41 5.14
N TYR A 30 4.71 7.28 6.48
CA TYR A 30 5.81 6.61 7.18
C TYR A 30 5.97 5.14 6.71
N ASN A 31 4.88 4.38 6.64
CA ASN A 31 4.90 3.01 6.17
C ASN A 31 5.35 2.90 4.70
N LEU A 32 4.98 3.88 3.87
CA LEU A 32 5.41 3.95 2.48
C LEU A 32 6.92 4.14 2.38
N LEU A 33 7.50 5.04 3.18
CA LEU A 33 8.96 5.23 3.21
C LEU A 33 9.69 3.95 3.60
N LEU A 34 9.19 3.22 4.62
CA LEU A 34 9.76 1.93 4.99
C LEU A 34 9.67 0.91 3.85
N MET A 35 8.51 0.80 3.21
CA MET A 35 8.32 -0.10 2.06
C MET A 35 9.23 0.25 0.88
N LEU A 36 9.38 1.54 0.57
CA LEU A 36 10.29 1.99 -0.49
C LEU A 36 11.77 1.71 -0.13
N GLY A 37 12.15 1.87 1.14
CA GLY A 37 13.49 1.50 1.61
C GLY A 37 13.77 0.00 1.43
N ILE A 38 12.81 -0.86 1.78
CA ILE A 38 12.91 -2.31 1.55
C ILE A 38 12.98 -2.60 0.04
N GLN A 39 12.12 -1.96 -0.77
CA GLN A 39 12.12 -2.12 -2.23
C GLN A 39 13.47 -1.75 -2.84
N LEU A 40 14.11 -0.68 -2.37
CA LEU A 40 15.39 -0.21 -2.89
C LEU A 40 16.51 -1.25 -2.72
N ILE A 41 16.44 -2.06 -1.67
CA ILE A 41 17.42 -3.13 -1.41
C ILE A 41 17.00 -4.42 -2.12
N ALA A 42 15.72 -4.79 -2.01
CA ALA A 42 15.19 -6.04 -2.55
C ALA A 42 15.25 -6.06 -4.08
N PHE A 43 14.81 -5.00 -4.76
CA PHE A 43 14.73 -4.96 -6.22
C PHE A 43 16.07 -5.24 -6.93
N PRO A 44 17.19 -4.53 -6.63
CA PRO A 44 18.48 -4.84 -7.26
C PRO A 44 19.00 -6.22 -6.85
N LEU A 45 18.75 -6.64 -5.60
CA LEU A 45 19.14 -7.97 -5.14
C LEU A 45 18.45 -9.07 -5.96
N PHE A 46 17.16 -8.92 -6.27
CA PHE A 46 16.42 -9.84 -7.14
C PHE A 46 17.01 -9.88 -8.55
N ILE A 47 17.37 -8.73 -9.13
CA ILE A 47 17.98 -8.69 -10.48
C ILE A 47 19.30 -9.45 -10.50
N VAL A 48 20.16 -9.23 -9.50
CA VAL A 48 21.49 -9.85 -9.41
C VAL A 48 21.39 -11.35 -9.10
N LEU A 49 20.60 -11.75 -8.10
CA LEU A 49 20.50 -13.15 -7.67
C LEU A 49 19.87 -14.05 -8.73
N PHE A 50 18.86 -13.55 -9.44
CA PHE A 50 18.17 -14.33 -10.48
C PHE A 50 18.78 -14.13 -11.87
N ASN A 51 19.88 -13.35 -11.98
CA ASN A 51 20.54 -13.00 -13.23
C ASN A 51 19.54 -12.58 -14.32
N TYR A 52 18.62 -11.69 -13.97
CA TYR A 52 17.47 -11.36 -14.80
C TYR A 52 17.88 -10.47 -15.98
N ASN A 53 17.61 -10.91 -17.21
CA ASN A 53 17.90 -10.12 -18.40
C ASN A 53 16.79 -9.08 -18.64
N ILE A 54 17.06 -7.82 -18.29
CA ILE A 54 16.11 -6.72 -18.44
C ILE A 54 16.18 -6.23 -19.90
N ALA A 55 15.18 -6.61 -20.70
CA ALA A 55 15.04 -6.13 -22.08
C ALA A 55 14.46 -4.70 -22.15
N GLY A 56 13.70 -4.30 -21.12
CA GLY A 56 13.09 -2.97 -21.01
C GLY A 56 13.79 -2.01 -20.05
N SER A 57 13.02 -1.14 -19.39
CA SER A 57 13.52 -0.13 -18.44
C SER A 57 13.45 -0.64 -17.00
N ALA A 58 14.60 -0.73 -16.33
CA ALA A 58 14.68 -1.05 -14.90
C ALA A 58 14.07 0.06 -14.02
N LEU A 59 14.12 1.31 -14.48
CA LEU A 59 13.56 2.45 -13.78
C LEU A 59 12.02 2.42 -13.82
N ASP A 60 11.44 2.13 -14.98
CA ASP A 60 9.99 2.00 -15.14
C ASP A 60 9.46 0.83 -14.28
N ALA A 61 10.22 -0.26 -14.19
CA ALA A 61 9.89 -1.41 -13.36
C ALA A 61 9.90 -1.05 -11.87
N PHE A 62 10.87 -0.25 -11.44
CA PHE A 62 10.92 0.30 -10.08
C PHE A 62 9.71 1.19 -9.79
N ILE A 63 9.29 2.02 -10.75
CA ILE A 63 8.08 2.86 -10.60
C ILE A 63 6.82 2.01 -10.48
N VAL A 64 6.66 0.97 -11.30
CA VAL A 64 5.52 0.04 -11.20
C VAL A 64 5.47 -0.62 -9.82
N LEU A 65 6.61 -1.08 -9.30
CA LEU A 65 6.69 -1.66 -7.96
C LEU A 65 6.37 -0.64 -6.87
N ALA A 66 6.83 0.60 -7.01
CA ALA A 66 6.53 1.67 -6.08
C ALA A 66 5.02 1.97 -6.05
N LEU A 67 4.35 1.99 -7.21
CA LEU A 67 2.89 2.14 -7.30
C LEU A 67 2.15 0.98 -6.62
N GLY A 68 2.62 -0.26 -6.82
CA GLY A 68 2.10 -1.41 -6.09
C GLY A 68 2.24 -1.24 -4.57
N ASN A 69 3.41 -0.80 -4.10
CA ASN A 69 3.67 -0.55 -2.68
C ASN A 69 2.78 0.54 -2.10
N ILE A 70 2.52 1.62 -2.84
CA ILE A 70 1.56 2.66 -2.42
C ILE A 70 0.18 2.04 -2.18
N ALA A 71 -0.32 1.24 -3.12
CA ALA A 71 -1.60 0.56 -2.96
C ALA A 71 -1.63 -0.37 -1.74
N PHE A 72 -0.56 -1.15 -1.53
CA PHE A 72 -0.42 -2.00 -0.35
C PHE A 72 -0.47 -1.21 0.97
N VAL A 73 0.24 -0.09 1.02
CA VAL A 73 0.34 0.72 2.24
C VAL A 73 -0.97 1.44 2.53
N VAL A 74 -1.67 1.94 1.52
CA VAL A 74 -3.01 2.54 1.67
C VAL A 74 -4.01 1.52 2.18
N VAL A 75 -4.13 0.36 1.50
CA VAL A 75 -5.06 -0.71 1.90
C VAL A 75 -4.71 -1.25 3.27
N GLY A 76 -3.42 -1.48 3.56
CA GLY A 76 -2.96 -2.00 4.84
C GLY A 76 -3.19 -1.03 6.00
N SER A 77 -2.97 0.27 5.78
CA SER A 77 -3.23 1.30 6.79
C SER A 77 -4.72 1.40 7.10
N PHE A 78 -5.55 1.42 6.06
CA PHE A 78 -7.01 1.43 6.17
C PHE A 78 -7.54 0.21 6.93
N MET A 79 -7.09 -0.98 6.55
CA MET A 79 -7.54 -2.23 7.20
C MET A 79 -7.04 -2.32 8.64
N SER A 80 -5.82 -1.84 8.93
CA SER A 80 -5.32 -1.75 10.31
C SER A 80 -6.17 -0.82 11.18
N ALA A 81 -6.72 0.24 10.58
CA ALA A 81 -7.63 1.14 11.26
C ALA A 81 -8.98 0.46 11.53
N LEU A 82 -9.66 -0.06 10.49
CA LEU A 82 -10.95 -0.74 10.58
C LEU A 82 -10.95 -1.87 11.63
N VAL A 83 -9.88 -2.65 11.64
CA VAL A 83 -9.81 -3.85 12.48
C VAL A 83 -9.48 -3.52 13.94
N MET A 84 -9.06 -2.29 14.27
CA MET A 84 -8.72 -1.94 15.64
C MET A 84 -9.92 -2.11 16.60
N ASN A 85 -11.16 -1.99 16.10
CA ASN A 85 -12.39 -2.11 16.90
C ASN A 85 -13.07 -3.49 16.79
N ALA A 86 -12.63 -4.35 15.88
CA ALA A 86 -13.27 -5.63 15.63
C ALA A 86 -12.97 -6.68 16.72
N LYS A 87 -13.98 -7.45 17.16
CA LYS A 87 -13.82 -8.55 18.13
C LYS A 87 -13.02 -9.76 17.60
N SER A 88 -12.97 -9.95 16.27
CA SER A 88 -12.27 -11.07 15.62
C SER A 88 -11.23 -10.55 14.62
N ARG A 89 -10.25 -9.80 15.14
CA ARG A 89 -9.27 -9.02 14.35
C ARG A 89 -8.52 -9.83 13.31
N GLU A 90 -8.06 -11.02 13.67
CA GLU A 90 -7.23 -11.86 12.81
C GLU A 90 -8.01 -12.47 11.64
N LEU A 91 -9.28 -12.86 11.87
CA LEU A 91 -10.15 -13.40 10.83
C LEU A 91 -10.56 -12.33 9.81
N VAL A 92 -10.88 -11.13 10.28
CA VAL A 92 -11.24 -10.00 9.41
C VAL A 92 -10.05 -9.57 8.55
N LEU A 93 -8.85 -9.51 9.13
CA LEU A 93 -7.63 -9.20 8.39
C LEU A 93 -7.38 -10.22 7.27
N GLN A 94 -7.37 -11.51 7.57
CA GLN A 94 -6.99 -12.50 6.55
C GLN A 94 -8.05 -12.70 5.47
N ILE A 95 -9.34 -12.62 5.84
CA ILE A 95 -10.45 -12.87 4.90
C ILE A 95 -10.69 -11.66 3.99
N ILE A 96 -10.53 -10.43 4.49
CA ILE A 96 -10.89 -9.22 3.72
C ILE A 96 -9.67 -8.57 3.07
N VAL A 97 -8.52 -8.52 3.76
CA VAL A 97 -7.32 -7.84 3.21
C VAL A 97 -6.83 -8.54 1.94
N LEU A 98 -6.83 -9.86 1.93
CA LEU A 98 -6.32 -10.63 0.79
C LEU A 98 -7.14 -10.36 -0.50
N PRO A 99 -8.48 -10.48 -0.53
CA PRO A 99 -9.28 -10.09 -1.68
C PRO A 99 -9.09 -8.65 -2.15
N LEU A 100 -8.85 -7.72 -1.22
CA LEU A 100 -8.60 -6.32 -1.57
C LEU A 100 -7.22 -6.14 -2.22
N LEU A 101 -6.20 -6.85 -1.75
CA LEU A 101 -4.84 -6.76 -2.30
C LEU A 101 -4.68 -7.51 -3.62
N LEU A 102 -5.42 -8.60 -3.84
CA LEU A 102 -5.29 -9.45 -5.03
C LEU A 102 -5.36 -8.68 -6.37
N PRO A 103 -6.36 -7.80 -6.62
CA PRO A 103 -6.41 -7.00 -7.83
C PRO A 103 -5.13 -6.20 -8.08
N VAL A 104 -4.62 -5.54 -7.04
CA VAL A 104 -3.41 -4.72 -7.11
C VAL A 104 -2.18 -5.57 -7.39
N ILE A 105 -2.05 -6.72 -6.72
CA ILE A 105 -0.95 -7.66 -6.93
C ILE A 105 -0.92 -8.10 -8.39
N ILE A 106 -2.07 -8.53 -8.93
CA ILE A 106 -2.17 -9.02 -10.30
C ILE A 106 -1.82 -7.91 -11.30
N LEU A 107 -2.40 -6.72 -11.14
CA LEU A 107 -2.13 -5.58 -12.03
C LEU A 107 -0.65 -5.16 -11.99
N THR A 108 -0.03 -5.19 -10.80
CA THR A 108 1.39 -4.85 -10.62
C THR A 108 2.28 -5.87 -11.31
N ILE A 109 2.01 -7.17 -11.16
CA ILE A 109 2.78 -8.25 -11.81
C ILE A 109 2.67 -8.15 -13.34
N ILE A 110 1.46 -7.93 -13.86
CA ILE A 110 1.23 -7.77 -15.30
C ILE A 110 2.00 -6.56 -15.84
N SER A 111 1.90 -5.42 -15.14
CA SER A 111 2.60 -4.18 -15.52
C SER A 111 4.11 -4.37 -15.48
N LEU A 112 4.63 -5.01 -14.44
CA LEU A 112 6.05 -5.27 -14.25
C LEU A 112 6.61 -6.15 -15.39
N ARG A 113 5.86 -7.19 -15.77
CA ARG A 113 6.21 -8.05 -16.91
C ARG A 113 6.26 -7.27 -18.22
N LYS A 114 5.27 -6.42 -18.49
CA LYS A 114 5.23 -5.61 -19.72
C LYS A 114 6.38 -4.62 -19.81
N VAL A 115 6.73 -3.99 -18.70
CA VAL A 115 7.82 -3.02 -18.63
C VAL A 115 9.19 -3.71 -18.71
N MET A 116 9.43 -4.75 -17.90
CA MET A 116 10.75 -5.39 -17.81
C MET A 116 11.07 -6.30 -18.99
N ILE A 117 10.09 -7.06 -19.49
CA ILE A 117 10.32 -8.07 -20.53
C ILE A 117 9.96 -7.54 -21.90
N ALA A 118 8.77 -6.96 -22.05
CA ALA A 118 8.28 -6.52 -23.35
C ALA A 118 8.78 -5.13 -23.76
N GLY A 119 9.44 -4.39 -22.86
CA GLY A 119 9.99 -3.06 -23.14
C GLY A 119 8.92 -2.01 -23.44
N VAL A 120 7.69 -2.21 -22.96
CA VAL A 120 6.58 -1.30 -23.20
C VAL A 120 6.71 -0.08 -22.30
N ASN A 121 6.49 1.11 -22.85
CA ASN A 121 6.55 2.36 -22.09
C ASN A 121 5.46 2.41 -21.01
N LEU A 122 5.84 2.79 -19.78
CA LEU A 122 4.97 2.86 -18.61
C LEU A 122 3.61 3.53 -18.87
N LEU A 123 3.58 4.67 -19.57
CA LEU A 123 2.37 5.48 -19.76
C LEU A 123 1.34 4.85 -20.70
N SER A 124 1.78 3.90 -21.52
CA SER A 124 0.92 3.16 -22.45
C SER A 124 0.20 1.97 -21.80
N ILE A 125 0.58 1.62 -20.57
CA ILE A 125 0.07 0.44 -19.86
C ILE A 125 -1.23 0.81 -19.14
N GLY A 126 -2.35 0.28 -19.61
CA GLY A 126 -3.67 0.51 -19.02
C GLY A 126 -3.77 0.04 -17.56
N GLU A 127 -3.03 -1.01 -17.20
CA GLU A 127 -2.98 -1.55 -15.84
C GLU A 127 -2.41 -0.56 -14.83
N VAL A 128 -1.44 0.27 -15.23
CA VAL A 128 -0.88 1.32 -14.36
C VAL A 128 -1.96 2.34 -13.99
N LYS A 129 -2.82 2.71 -14.96
CA LYS A 129 -3.96 3.61 -14.71
C LYS A 129 -4.97 2.98 -13.74
N LEU A 130 -5.22 1.68 -13.87
CA LEU A 130 -6.10 0.94 -12.95
C LEU A 130 -5.53 0.90 -11.53
N ILE A 131 -4.23 0.71 -11.35
CA ILE A 131 -3.58 0.75 -10.03
C ILE A 131 -3.76 2.14 -9.42
N VAL A 132 -3.46 3.21 -10.16
CA VAL A 132 -3.62 4.59 -9.67
C VAL A 132 -5.07 4.88 -9.29
N PHE A 133 -6.02 4.46 -10.12
CA PHE A 133 -7.45 4.63 -9.83
C PHE A 133 -7.88 3.88 -8.57
N TYR A 134 -7.41 2.63 -8.41
CA TYR A 134 -7.66 1.84 -7.21
C TYR A 134 -7.09 2.49 -5.96
N VAL A 135 -5.84 2.97 -6.01
CA VAL A 135 -5.20 3.71 -4.91
C VAL A 135 -6.02 4.93 -4.51
N ALA A 136 -6.46 5.72 -5.50
CA ALA A 136 -7.25 6.92 -5.24
C ALA A 136 -8.57 6.60 -4.54
N ILE A 137 -9.30 5.58 -5.02
CA ILE A 137 -10.54 5.14 -4.39
C ILE A 137 -10.28 4.68 -2.96
N MET A 138 -9.29 3.81 -2.75
CA MET A 138 -9.00 3.29 -1.42
C MET A 138 -8.53 4.37 -0.46
N ALA A 139 -7.77 5.36 -0.93
CA ALA A 139 -7.33 6.48 -0.11
C ALA A 139 -8.52 7.36 0.32
N VAL A 140 -9.44 7.67 -0.60
CA VAL A 140 -10.65 8.43 -0.28
C VAL A 140 -11.56 7.67 0.70
N LEU A 141 -11.77 6.37 0.46
CA LEU A 141 -12.53 5.52 1.37
C LEU A 141 -11.87 5.49 2.76
N ALA A 142 -10.54 5.37 2.81
CA ALA A 142 -9.82 5.34 4.07
C ALA A 142 -10.01 6.62 4.87
N SER A 143 -9.91 7.80 4.24
CA SER A 143 -10.10 9.08 4.94
C SER A 143 -11.51 9.22 5.51
N ILE A 144 -12.55 8.95 4.70
CA ILE A 144 -13.95 9.09 5.12
C ILE A 144 -14.29 8.12 6.26
N LEU A 145 -13.87 6.86 6.14
CA LEU A 145 -14.21 5.83 7.13
C LEU A 145 -13.36 5.96 8.40
N PHE A 146 -12.16 6.55 8.33
CA PHE A 146 -11.28 6.68 9.49
C PHE A 146 -11.89 7.54 10.59
N GLU A 147 -12.54 8.64 10.23
CA GLU A 147 -13.23 9.51 11.19
C GLU A 147 -14.29 8.73 11.98
N TYR A 148 -15.14 7.95 11.29
CA TYR A 148 -16.16 7.11 11.92
C TYR A 148 -15.55 6.01 12.81
N ILE A 149 -14.45 5.38 12.39
CA ILE A 149 -13.78 4.32 13.18
C ILE A 149 -13.19 4.88 14.47
N VAL A 150 -12.72 6.13 14.46
CA VAL A 150 -12.08 6.77 15.62
C VAL A 150 -13.10 7.31 16.62
N GLU A 151 -14.30 7.66 16.17
CA GLU A 151 -15.40 8.09 17.04
C GLU A 151 -16.05 6.94 17.86
N GLU A 152 -15.90 5.68 17.42
CA GLU A 152 -16.30 4.46 18.15
C GLU A 152 -15.24 3.93 19.14
#